data_AF-A0A2N3EJ21-F1
#
_entry.id   AF-A0A2N3EJ21-F1
#
_cell.length_a   1.000
_cell.length_b   1.000
_cell.length_c   1.000
_cell.angle_alpha   90.00
_cell.angle_beta   90.00
_cell.angle_gamma   90.00
#
_symmetry.space_group_name_H-M   'P 1'
#
loop_
_entity.id
_entity.type
_entity.pdbx_description
1 polymer ?
#
loop_
_entity_poly.entity_id
_entity_poly.type
_entity_poly.pdbx_seq_one_letter_code
_entity_poly.pdbx_strand_id
1 'polypeptide(L)'
;MDEATHDMESELQRAGAMPESELDLARLALTLAALDRPELEPDPYLAHLDELVGAAGDALPGGAGGAPAGIVAGALAGVVAGRFRYLG
;
A
#
# COMPACT_ATOMS: atom_id res chain seq x y z
N MET A 1 27.92 -0.26 2.19
CA MET A 1 26.52 0.03 1.90
C MET A 1 26.16 -0.79 0.69
N ASP A 2 25.15 -1.65 0.80
CA ASP A 2 24.76 -2.56 -0.27
C ASP A 2 24.09 -1.78 -1.41
N GLU A 3 24.20 -2.26 -2.65
CA GLU A 3 23.68 -1.59 -3.84
C GLU A 3 22.15 -1.40 -3.76
N ALA A 4 21.46 -2.41 -3.22
CA ALA A 4 20.02 -2.37 -2.97
C ALA A 4 19.61 -1.26 -1.99
N THR A 5 20.40 -1.01 -0.93
CA THR A 5 20.10 0.06 0.04
C THR A 5 20.22 1.44 -0.60
N HIS A 6 21.23 1.65 -1.46
CA HIS A 6 21.44 2.92 -2.15
C HIS A 6 20.30 3.23 -3.15
N ASP A 7 19.79 2.19 -3.82
CA ASP A 7 18.65 2.33 -4.73
C ASP A 7 17.35 2.70 -3.98
N MET A 8 17.12 2.10 -2.82
CA MET A 8 15.98 2.41 -1.95
C MET A 8 16.05 3.86 -1.41
N GLU A 9 17.20 4.31 -0.94
CA GLU A 9 17.39 5.70 -0.51
C GLU A 9 17.15 6.70 -1.65
N SER A 10 17.62 6.37 -2.86
CA SER A 10 17.39 7.19 -4.06
C SER A 10 15.91 7.25 -4.45
N GLU A 11 15.15 6.17 -4.24
CA GLU A 11 13.70 6.17 -4.40
C GLU A 11 13.00 7.09 -3.38
N LEU A 12 13.36 7.00 -2.10
CA LEU A 12 12.80 7.85 -1.05
C LEU A 12 13.12 9.34 -1.25
N GLN A 13 14.34 9.65 -1.69
CA GLN A 13 14.74 11.03 -2.01
C GLN A 13 13.89 11.62 -3.13
N ARG A 14 13.61 10.82 -4.18
CA ARG A 14 12.73 11.24 -5.29
C ARG A 14 11.31 11.47 -4.81
N ALA A 15 10.79 10.57 -3.98
CA ALA A 15 9.46 10.70 -3.41
C ALA A 15 9.32 11.95 -2.53
N GLY A 16 10.34 12.31 -1.74
CA GLY A 16 10.35 13.54 -0.95
C GLY A 16 10.22 14.84 -1.77
N ALA A 17 10.44 14.78 -3.09
CA ALA A 17 10.27 15.91 -4.00
C ALA A 17 8.94 15.88 -4.78
N MET A 18 8.11 14.84 -4.62
CA MET A 18 6.85 14.69 -5.33
C MET A 18 5.69 15.41 -4.63
N PRO A 19 4.67 15.89 -5.37
CA PRO A 19 3.42 16.35 -4.78
C PRO A 19 2.76 15.24 -3.96
N GLU A 20 2.11 15.59 -2.85
CA GLU A 20 1.45 14.63 -1.95
C GLU A 20 0.42 13.74 -2.68
N SER A 21 -0.28 14.31 -3.66
CA SER A 21 -1.25 13.58 -4.50
C SER A 21 -0.64 12.51 -5.41
N GLU A 22 0.68 12.55 -5.60
CA GLU A 22 1.42 11.60 -6.43
C GLU A 22 2.18 10.57 -5.60
N LEU A 23 2.16 10.68 -4.26
CA LEU A 23 2.84 9.74 -3.38
C LEU A 23 2.09 8.41 -3.31
N ASP A 24 2.78 7.34 -3.70
CA ASP A 24 2.38 5.98 -3.36
C ASP A 24 2.84 5.67 -1.92
N LEU A 25 1.97 5.98 -0.95
CA LEU A 25 2.27 5.78 0.46
C LEU A 25 2.52 4.31 0.83
N ALA A 26 1.87 3.37 0.14
CA ALA A 26 2.05 1.94 0.39
C ALA A 26 3.46 1.49 0.02
N ARG A 27 3.90 1.88 -1.19
CA ARG A 27 5.26 1.61 -1.66
C ARG A 27 6.31 2.26 -0.77
N LEU A 28 6.13 3.53 -0.41
CA LEU A 28 7.10 4.23 0.45
C LEU A 28 7.22 3.60 1.84
N ALA A 29 6.10 3.19 2.44
CA ALA A 29 6.12 2.52 3.73
C ALA A 29 6.87 1.17 3.66
N LEU A 30 6.71 0.41 2.58
CA LEU A 30 7.41 -0.85 2.39
C LEU A 30 8.91 -0.64 2.08
N THR A 31 9.26 0.37 1.30
CA THR A 31 10.67 0.75 1.06
C THR A 31 11.35 1.13 2.36
N LEU A 32 10.68 1.89 3.24
CA LEU A 32 11.20 2.21 4.57
C LEU A 32 11.34 0.95 5.45
N ALA A 33 10.34 0.06 5.46
CA ALA A 33 10.40 -1.18 6.22
C ALA A 33 11.53 -2.11 5.75
N ALA A 34 11.81 -2.13 4.44
CA ALA A 34 12.90 -2.92 3.86
C ALA A 34 14.29 -2.37 4.24
N LEU A 35 14.43 -1.06 4.47
CA LEU A 35 15.67 -0.50 5.02
C LEU A 35 15.93 -0.97 6.45
N ASP A 36 14.87 -1.07 7.27
CA ASP A 36 14.98 -1.57 8.65
C ASP A 36 15.16 -3.10 8.72
N ARG A 37 14.64 -3.83 7.73
CA ARG A 37 14.69 -5.30 7.63
C ARG A 37 15.00 -5.74 6.19
N PRO A 38 16.27 -5.67 5.77
CA PRO A 38 16.69 -5.93 4.39
C PRO A 38 16.44 -7.38 3.94
N GLU A 39 16.21 -8.30 4.87
CA GLU A 39 15.81 -9.67 4.58
C GLU A 39 14.37 -9.81 4.06
N LEU A 40 13.55 -8.76 4.13
CA LEU A 40 12.18 -8.78 3.64
C LEU A 40 12.10 -8.31 2.19
N GLU A 41 11.49 -9.14 1.35
CA GLU A 41 11.13 -8.78 -0.02
C GLU A 41 9.85 -7.92 -0.02
N PRO A 42 9.83 -6.71 -0.58
CA PRO A 42 8.65 -5.83 -0.61
C PRO A 42 7.52 -6.30 -1.53
N ASP A 43 7.87 -6.93 -2.66
CA ASP A 43 6.93 -7.25 -3.75
C ASP A 43 5.72 -8.11 -3.32
N PRO A 44 5.88 -9.16 -2.49
CA PRO A 44 4.73 -9.92 -1.98
C PRO A 44 3.75 -9.07 -1.16
N TYR A 45 4.24 -8.07 -0.43
CA TYR A 45 3.39 -7.18 0.35
C TYR A 45 2.66 -6.17 -0.54
N LEU A 46 3.32 -5.63 -1.57
CA LEU A 46 2.68 -4.78 -2.57
C LEU A 46 1.56 -5.52 -3.30
N ALA A 47 1.85 -6.73 -3.78
CA ALA A 47 0.85 -7.56 -4.46
C ALA A 47 -0.37 -7.81 -3.56
N HIS A 48 -0.14 -8.09 -2.28
CA HIS A 48 -1.23 -8.28 -1.32
C HIS A 48 -2.06 -7.01 -1.08
N LEU A 49 -1.43 -5.83 -1.04
CA LEU A 49 -2.13 -4.56 -0.94
C LEU A 49 -2.98 -4.29 -2.18
N ASP A 50 -2.48 -4.59 -3.37
CA ASP A 50 -3.25 -4.49 -4.62
C ASP A 50 -4.47 -5.42 -4.61
N GLU A 51 -4.32 -6.64 -4.10
CA GLU A 51 -5.46 -7.57 -3.94
C GLU A 51 -6.54 -7.02 -2.99
N LEU A 52 -6.12 -6.39 -1.89
CA LEU A 52 -7.04 -5.75 -0.94
C LEU A 52 -7.78 -4.58 -1.57
N VAL A 53 -7.07 -3.73 -2.30
CA VAL A 53 -7.65 -2.58 -3.01
C VAL A 53 -8.63 -3.06 -4.08
N GLY A 54 -8.27 -4.08 -4.87
CA GLY A 54 -9.14 -4.69 -5.87
C GLY A 54 -10.42 -5.25 -5.25
N ALA A 55 -10.29 -6.04 -4.18
CA ALA A 55 -11.44 -6.61 -3.48
C ALA A 55 -12.34 -5.55 -2.84
N ALA A 56 -11.77 -4.46 -2.30
CA ALA A 56 -12.55 -3.34 -1.79
C ALA A 56 -13.27 -2.57 -2.92
N GLY A 57 -12.62 -2.41 -4.07
CA GLY A 57 -13.22 -1.83 -5.27
C GLY A 57 -14.41 -2.64 -5.79
N ASP A 58 -14.27 -3.98 -5.85
CA ASP A 58 -15.35 -4.89 -6.25
C ASP A 58 -16.56 -4.85 -5.30
N ALA A 59 -16.33 -4.52 -4.03
CA ALA A 59 -17.38 -4.40 -3.02
C ALA A 59 -18.17 -3.06 -3.13
N LEU A 60 -17.66 -2.08 -3.89
CA LEU A 60 -18.29 -0.76 -4.03
C LEU A 60 -19.04 -0.66 -5.38
N PRO A 61 -20.38 -0.51 -5.37
CA PRO A 61 -21.13 -0.31 -6.61
C PRO A 61 -20.74 1.02 -7.26
N GLY A 62 -20.11 0.95 -8.43
CA GLY A 62 -19.58 2.11 -9.16
C GLY A 62 -18.07 2.37 -8.94
N GLY A 63 -17.40 1.52 -8.15
CA GLY A 63 -15.98 1.64 -7.83
C GLY A 63 -15.69 2.62 -6.69
N ALA A 64 -14.41 2.73 -6.30
CA ALA A 64 -13.97 3.62 -5.23
C ALA A 64 -13.90 5.10 -5.63
N GLY A 65 -13.88 5.40 -6.93
CA GLY A 65 -13.73 6.76 -7.47
C GLY A 65 -14.91 7.66 -7.08
N GLY A 66 -14.68 8.60 -6.17
CA GLY A 66 -15.69 9.57 -5.72
C GLY A 66 -16.54 9.11 -4.54
N ALA A 67 -16.34 7.91 -4.01
CA ALA A 67 -16.98 7.49 -2.77
C ALA A 67 -16.40 8.25 -1.56
N PRO A 68 -17.22 8.66 -0.57
CA PRO A 68 -16.71 9.28 0.66
C PRO A 68 -15.73 8.34 1.38
N ALA A 69 -14.67 8.90 1.97
CA ALA A 69 -13.62 8.11 2.63
C ALA A 69 -14.16 7.11 3.67
N GLY A 70 -15.22 7.46 4.42
CA GLY A 70 -15.85 6.54 5.38
C GLY A 70 -16.51 5.32 4.72
N ILE A 71 -17.05 5.46 3.51
CA ILE A 71 -17.63 4.35 2.74
C ILE A 71 -16.53 3.43 2.23
N VAL A 72 -15.45 4.00 1.70
CA VAL A 72 -14.26 3.24 1.25
C VAL A 72 -13.65 2.47 2.43
N ALA A 73 -13.49 3.12 3.58
CA ALA A 73 -12.96 2.50 4.79
C ALA A 73 -13.87 1.34 5.28
N GLY A 74 -15.19 1.52 5.24
CA GLY A 74 -16.14 0.48 5.61
C GLY A 74 -16.08 -0.75 4.68
N ALA A 75 -15.99 -0.53 3.37
CA ALA A 75 -15.85 -1.60 2.39
C ALA A 75 -14.53 -2.37 2.60
N LEU A 76 -13.42 -1.66 2.79
CA LEU A 76 -12.12 -2.27 3.08
C LEU A 76 -12.16 -3.07 4.39
N ALA A 77 -12.77 -2.55 5.46
CA ALA A 77 -12.90 -3.25 6.73
C ALA A 77 -13.69 -4.57 6.58
N GLY A 78 -14.77 -4.56 5.79
CA GLY A 78 -15.56 -5.75 5.48
C GLY A 78 -14.75 -6.80 4.71
N VAL A 79 -13.95 -6.37 3.74
CA VAL A 79 -13.05 -7.25 2.96
C VAL A 79 -11.97 -7.86 3.86
N VAL A 80 -11.31 -7.03 4.68
CA VAL A 80 -10.23 -7.45 5.58
C VAL A 80 -10.72 -8.48 6.60
N ALA A 81 -11.86 -8.23 7.25
CA ALA A 81 -12.42 -9.14 8.26
C ALA A 81 -13.07 -10.39 7.63
N GLY A 82 -13.79 -10.23 6.52
CA GLY A 82 -14.57 -11.30 5.91
C GLY A 82 -13.75 -12.19 4.99
N ARG A 83 -13.13 -11.60 3.95
CA ARG A 83 -12.43 -12.33 2.89
C ARG A 83 -11.03 -12.75 3.33
N PHE A 84 -10.29 -11.84 3.95
CA PHE A 84 -8.91 -12.09 4.38
C PHE A 84 -8.78 -12.57 5.82
N ARG A 85 -9.87 -12.53 6.61
CA ARG A 85 -9.95 -13.07 7.98
C ARG A 85 -8.92 -12.50 8.95
N TYR A 86 -8.58 -11.22 8.79
CA TYR A 86 -7.71 -10.53 9.74
C TYR A 86 -8.45 -10.39 11.07
N LEU A 87 -7.74 -10.60 12.18
CA LEU A 87 -8.35 -10.77 13.50
C LEU A 87 -8.70 -9.45 14.21
N GLY A 88 -8.21 -8.30 13.72
CA GLY A 88 -8.44 -7.00 14.34
C GLY A 88 -7.59 -6.78 15.59
#